data_AF-A0A7V6AM30-F1
#
_entry.id   AF-A0A7V6AM30-F1
#
_cell.length_a   1.000
_cell.length_b   1.000
_cell.length_c   1.000
_cell.angle_alpha   90.00
_cell.angle_beta   90.00
_cell.angle_gamma   90.00
#
_symmetry.space_group_name_H-M   'P 1'
#
loop_
_entity.id
_entity.type
_entity.pdbx_description
1 polymer ?
#
loop_
_entity_poly.entity_id
_entity_poly.type
_entity_poly.pdbx_seq_one_letter_code
_entity_poly.pdbx_strand_id
1 'polypeptide(L)'
;MNRLSIFIPVILLLLSPAYPQSKSELEKQRERYKKQIKENLDFYEKIKKDKQFNELTINILNDGIRNRQLLIDELDRELESLRKQITVEESKIYALENERIQMQNSLKNIIYSVYKTRRNTSVMMLILSSSNINEAYKRIQFFKELKNAYNKKFELLKQTENQLNRLITGYREKERKKVLLMNSKQEELIKLQKEKEEKETILKNLSKKEKELKALIEANKKLEREIELKIKEITAREIAAQGNKTARMNLTPAEKVLSKDFQANRGKLPWPVVKGIVVGHFGKHEHPVLKGIMVNNNGIDIATENA
;
A
#
# COMPACT_ATOMS: atom_id res chain seq x y z
N MET A 1 -33.31 20.64 45.16
CA MET A 1 -33.45 21.77 44.23
C MET A 1 -33.17 21.28 42.81
N ASN A 2 -34.25 21.22 42.04
CA ASN A 2 -34.43 21.16 40.59
C ASN A 2 -33.49 20.32 39.70
N ARG A 3 -34.04 19.17 39.27
CA ARG A 3 -33.68 18.40 38.08
C ARG A 3 -34.43 18.95 36.85
N LEU A 4 -33.85 18.84 35.66
CA LEU A 4 -34.61 18.76 34.40
C LEU A 4 -33.83 17.94 33.35
N SER A 5 -34.11 16.64 33.35
CA SER A 5 -33.92 15.75 32.21
C SER A 5 -35.14 15.91 31.29
N ILE A 6 -34.93 16.24 30.02
CA ILE A 6 -36.01 16.21 29.02
C ILE A 6 -35.86 14.93 28.21
N PHE A 7 -36.57 13.92 28.69
CA PHE A 7 -37.05 12.75 27.95
C PHE A 7 -38.00 13.24 26.85
N ILE A 8 -37.73 12.94 25.58
CA ILE A 8 -38.72 13.09 24.50
C ILE A 8 -39.45 11.75 24.37
N PRO A 9 -40.77 11.69 24.62
CA PRO A 9 -41.51 10.44 24.55
C PRO A 9 -41.78 10.07 23.09
N VAL A 10 -41.30 8.87 22.74
CA VAL A 10 -41.83 8.02 21.69
C VAL A 10 -43.19 7.48 22.18
N ILE A 11 -44.16 7.34 21.26
CA ILE A 11 -45.52 6.76 21.42
C ILE A 11 -46.63 7.78 21.71
N LEU A 12 -47.22 8.28 20.62
CA LEU A 12 -48.67 8.47 20.53
C LEU A 12 -49.13 7.92 19.17
N LEU A 13 -49.67 6.71 19.20
CA LEU A 13 -50.28 6.01 18.07
C LEU A 13 -51.77 6.38 18.06
N LEU A 14 -52.19 7.27 17.17
CA LEU A 14 -53.61 7.47 16.84
C LEU A 14 -53.76 7.57 15.32
N LEU A 15 -54.20 6.43 14.77
CA LEU A 15 -55.04 6.27 13.58
C LEU A 15 -54.89 7.33 12.50
N SER A 16 -53.88 7.16 11.65
CA SER A 16 -54.06 7.54 10.25
C SER A 16 -54.99 6.50 9.62
N PRO A 17 -56.09 6.87 8.94
CA PRO A 17 -56.80 5.90 8.12
C PRO A 17 -55.78 5.29 7.16
N ALA A 18 -55.68 3.96 7.16
CA ALA A 18 -54.97 3.22 6.14
C ALA A 18 -55.71 3.47 4.82
N TYR A 19 -55.37 4.58 4.16
CA TYR A 19 -55.78 4.83 2.79
C TYR A 19 -55.33 3.59 1.99
N PRO A 20 -56.24 2.93 1.27
CA PRO A 20 -55.85 1.85 0.37
C PRO A 20 -54.85 2.44 -0.61
N GLN A 21 -53.56 2.08 -0.48
CA GLN A 21 -52.59 2.43 -1.49
C GLN A 21 -53.09 1.84 -2.81
N SER A 22 -53.34 2.73 -3.77
CA SER A 22 -53.79 2.34 -5.10
C SER A 22 -52.77 1.39 -5.70
N LYS A 23 -53.23 0.28 -6.29
CA LYS A 23 -52.40 -0.70 -7.03
C LYS A 23 -51.44 -0.03 -8.01
N SER A 24 -51.89 1.04 -8.66
CA SER A 24 -51.08 1.84 -9.60
C SER A 24 -49.91 2.56 -8.91
N GLU A 25 -50.07 2.98 -7.66
CA GLU A 25 -49.04 3.69 -6.90
C GLU A 25 -47.94 2.74 -6.39
N LEU A 26 -48.33 1.53 -5.98
CA LEU A 26 -47.41 0.44 -5.65
C LEU A 26 -46.63 -0.05 -6.88
N GLU A 27 -47.25 -0.10 -8.06
CA GLU A 27 -46.57 -0.41 -9.33
C GLU A 27 -45.54 0.67 -9.71
N LYS A 28 -45.88 1.96 -9.56
CA LYS A 28 -44.91 3.05 -9.76
C LYS A 28 -43.74 2.98 -8.78
N GLN A 29 -44.00 2.63 -7.52
CA GLN A 29 -42.94 2.42 -6.52
C GLN A 29 -42.04 1.23 -6.91
N ARG A 30 -42.63 0.11 -7.33
CA ARG A 30 -41.88 -1.07 -7.80
C ARG A 30 -40.95 -0.72 -8.97
N GLU A 31 -41.44 0.00 -9.97
CA GLU A 31 -40.60 0.38 -11.12
C GLU A 31 -39.48 1.38 -10.74
N ARG A 32 -39.74 2.29 -9.79
CA ARG A 32 -38.68 3.16 -9.22
C ARG A 32 -37.60 2.34 -8.50
N TYR A 33 -37.98 1.37 -7.67
CA TYR A 33 -37.02 0.51 -6.96
C TYR A 33 -36.24 -0.39 -7.91
N LYS A 34 -36.87 -0.95 -8.93
CA LYS A 34 -36.16 -1.70 -10.00
C LYS A 34 -35.12 -0.83 -10.70
N LYS A 35 -35.46 0.42 -11.02
CA LYS A 35 -34.51 1.37 -11.59
C LYS A 35 -33.33 1.63 -10.65
N GLN A 36 -33.59 1.86 -9.35
CA GLN A 36 -32.55 2.05 -8.34
C GLN A 36 -31.67 0.80 -8.17
N ILE A 37 -32.23 -0.41 -8.24
CA ILE A 37 -31.46 -1.66 -8.19
C ILE A 37 -30.55 -1.77 -9.41
N LYS A 38 -31.07 -1.47 -10.61
CA LYS A 38 -30.26 -1.46 -11.83
C LYS A 38 -29.10 -0.47 -11.75
N GLU A 39 -29.37 0.77 -11.33
CA GLU A 39 -28.35 1.80 -11.12
C GLU A 39 -27.30 1.35 -10.08
N ASN A 40 -27.72 0.71 -8.99
CA ASN A 40 -26.81 0.16 -7.99
C ASN A 40 -25.97 -1.01 -8.51
N LEU A 41 -26.51 -1.87 -9.38
CA LEU A 41 -25.79 -2.96 -10.02
C LEU A 41 -24.75 -2.44 -11.04
N ASP A 42 -25.12 -1.43 -11.84
CA ASP A 42 -24.19 -0.77 -12.75
C ASP A 42 -23.06 -0.09 -11.98
N PHE A 43 -23.38 0.54 -10.85
CA PHE A 43 -22.39 1.12 -9.94
C PHE A 43 -21.51 0.04 -9.27
N TYR A 44 -22.07 -1.12 -8.92
CA TYR A 44 -21.32 -2.27 -8.41
C TYR A 44 -20.31 -2.79 -9.43
N GLU A 45 -20.69 -2.94 -10.71
CA GLU A 45 -19.77 -3.37 -11.76
C GLU A 45 -18.65 -2.34 -12.00
N LYS A 46 -18.92 -1.03 -11.87
CA LYS A 46 -17.86 -0.01 -11.88
C LYS A 46 -16.89 -0.19 -10.70
N ILE A 47 -17.41 -0.36 -9.48
CA ILE A 47 -16.57 -0.60 -8.30
C ILE A 47 -15.77 -1.90 -8.41
N LYS A 48 -16.32 -2.94 -9.05
CA LYS A 48 -15.62 -4.20 -9.31
C LYS A 48 -14.44 -4.01 -10.27
N LYS A 49 -14.60 -3.20 -11.32
CA LYS A 49 -13.50 -2.80 -12.21
C LYS A 49 -12.47 -1.96 -11.45
N ASP A 50 -12.91 -0.99 -10.66
CA ASP A 50 -12.02 -0.21 -9.80
C ASP A 50 -11.28 -1.09 -8.79
N LYS A 51 -11.91 -2.14 -8.26
CA LYS A 51 -11.28 -3.12 -7.38
C LYS A 51 -10.18 -3.90 -8.10
N GLN A 52 -10.45 -4.40 -9.30
CA GLN A 52 -9.43 -5.08 -10.11
C GLN A 52 -8.24 -4.17 -10.40
N PHE A 53 -8.50 -2.91 -10.79
CA PHE A 53 -7.45 -1.92 -10.99
C PHE A 53 -6.66 -1.67 -9.70
N ASN A 54 -7.34 -1.47 -8.57
CA ASN A 54 -6.67 -1.25 -7.29
C ASN A 54 -5.93 -2.47 -6.77
N GLU A 55 -6.38 -3.70 -7.06
CA GLU A 55 -5.64 -4.94 -6.76
C GLU A 55 -4.31 -4.97 -7.53
N LEU A 56 -4.31 -4.59 -8.81
CA LEU A 56 -3.07 -4.43 -9.59
C LEU A 56 -2.18 -3.34 -8.97
N THR A 57 -2.74 -2.19 -8.63
CA THR A 57 -2.00 -1.09 -7.96
C THR A 57 -1.41 -1.54 -6.63
N ILE A 58 -2.15 -2.29 -5.80
CA ILE A 58 -1.66 -2.85 -4.53
C ILE A 58 -0.52 -3.84 -4.77
N ASN A 59 -0.60 -4.67 -5.81
CA ASN A 59 0.48 -5.59 -6.15
C ASN A 59 1.75 -4.85 -6.55
N ILE A 60 1.63 -3.82 -7.39
CA ILE A 60 2.75 -2.95 -7.77
C ILE A 60 3.33 -2.23 -6.55
N LEU A 61 2.48 -1.71 -5.66
CA LEU A 61 2.91 -1.10 -4.40
C LEU A 61 3.61 -2.11 -3.48
N ASN A 62 3.15 -3.37 -3.42
CA ASN A 62 3.81 -4.41 -2.65
C ASN A 62 5.20 -4.75 -3.20
N ASP A 63 5.34 -4.80 -4.53
CA ASP A 63 6.63 -4.98 -5.19
C ASP A 63 7.55 -3.79 -4.89
N GLY A 64 7.05 -2.56 -5.00
CA GLY A 64 7.76 -1.33 -4.64
C GLY A 64 8.25 -1.32 -3.20
N ILE A 65 7.35 -1.59 -2.25
CA ILE A 65 7.65 -1.69 -0.80
C ILE A 65 8.72 -2.75 -0.53
N ARG A 66 8.62 -3.94 -1.17
CA ARG A 66 9.60 -5.02 -1.02
C ARG A 66 10.97 -4.59 -1.53
N ASN A 67 11.02 -4.03 -2.74
CA ASN A 67 12.27 -3.58 -3.34
C ASN A 67 12.92 -2.46 -2.52
N ARG A 68 12.11 -1.55 -1.97
CA ARG A 68 12.59 -0.46 -1.11
C ARG A 68 13.10 -0.99 0.24
N GLN A 69 12.44 -2.00 0.83
CA GLN A 69 12.96 -2.69 2.02
C GLN A 69 14.30 -3.37 1.73
N LEU A 70 14.42 -4.08 0.62
CA LEU A 70 15.69 -4.70 0.20
C LEU A 70 16.81 -3.67 -0.01
N LEU A 71 16.48 -2.51 -0.59
CA LEU A 71 17.42 -1.40 -0.73
C LEU A 71 17.87 -0.86 0.63
N ILE A 72 16.94 -0.65 1.57
CA ILE A 72 17.26 -0.23 2.94
C ILE A 72 18.17 -1.25 3.62
N ASP A 73 17.89 -2.54 3.46
CA ASP A 73 18.70 -3.61 4.05
C ASP A 73 20.12 -3.65 3.43
N GLU A 74 20.25 -3.34 2.14
CA GLU A 74 21.56 -3.21 1.46
C GLU A 74 22.33 -1.99 1.96
N LEU A 75 21.66 -0.83 2.11
CA LEU A 75 22.25 0.37 2.70
C LEU A 75 22.72 0.09 4.13
N ASP A 76 22.00 -0.71 4.90
CA ASP A 76 22.41 -1.12 6.24
C ASP A 76 23.63 -2.04 6.24
N ARG A 77 23.72 -2.99 5.30
CA ARG A 77 24.93 -3.81 5.10
C ARG A 77 26.13 -2.95 4.72
N GLU A 78 25.95 -1.99 3.81
CA GLU A 78 27.01 -1.07 3.40
C GLU A 78 27.47 -0.20 4.57
N LEU A 79 26.54 0.36 5.35
CA LEU A 79 26.85 1.14 6.56
C LEU A 79 27.61 0.32 7.60
N GLU A 80 27.23 -0.93 7.81
CA GLU A 80 27.91 -1.81 8.77
C GLU A 80 29.32 -2.18 8.31
N SER A 81 29.49 -2.49 7.02
CA SER A 81 30.82 -2.69 6.42
C SER A 81 31.69 -1.44 6.58
N LEU A 82 31.13 -0.26 6.30
CA LEU A 82 31.83 1.01 6.40
C LEU A 82 32.22 1.33 7.85
N ARG A 83 31.34 1.07 8.82
CA ARG A 83 31.63 1.21 10.26
C ARG A 83 32.81 0.34 10.67
N LYS A 84 32.83 -0.94 10.27
CA LYS A 84 33.95 -1.84 10.56
C LYS A 84 35.27 -1.33 9.97
N GLN A 85 35.24 -0.83 8.73
CA GLN A 85 36.42 -0.23 8.10
C GLN A 85 36.91 1.01 8.84
N ILE A 86 35.99 1.87 9.27
CA ILE A 86 36.28 3.09 10.05
C ILE A 86 36.92 2.71 11.38
N THR A 87 36.36 1.77 12.14
CA THR A 87 36.95 1.30 13.41
C THR A 87 38.36 0.73 13.23
N VAL A 88 38.59 -0.03 12.16
CA VAL A 88 39.93 -0.54 11.84
C VAL A 88 40.88 0.61 11.53
N GLU A 89 40.46 1.63 10.77
CA GLU A 89 41.30 2.81 10.50
C GLU A 89 41.56 3.67 11.73
N GLU A 90 40.58 3.87 12.60
CA GLU A 90 40.76 4.57 13.88
C GLU A 90 41.85 3.91 14.72
N SER A 91 41.84 2.58 14.81
CA SER A 91 42.87 1.83 15.55
C SER A 91 44.27 2.01 14.95
N LYS A 92 44.38 2.05 13.61
CA LYS A 92 45.63 2.28 12.89
C LYS A 92 46.13 3.71 13.07
N ILE A 93 45.23 4.69 12.98
CA ILE A 93 45.54 6.11 13.21
C ILE A 93 46.05 6.28 14.64
N TYR A 94 45.37 5.70 15.62
CA TYR A 94 45.79 5.74 17.03
C TYR A 94 47.17 5.12 17.24
N ALA A 95 47.45 3.96 16.66
CA ALA A 95 48.75 3.30 16.74
C ALA A 95 49.88 4.15 16.14
N LEU A 96 49.68 4.69 14.93
CA LEU A 96 50.68 5.52 14.24
C LEU A 96 50.87 6.88 14.91
N GLU A 97 49.81 7.48 15.46
CA GLU A 97 49.89 8.72 16.24
C GLU A 97 50.78 8.52 17.47
N ASN A 98 50.57 7.41 18.20
CA ASN A 98 51.40 7.05 19.35
C ASN A 98 52.86 6.79 18.94
N GLU A 99 53.09 6.05 17.86
CA GLU A 99 54.43 5.83 17.32
C GLU A 99 55.13 7.15 16.96
N ARG A 100 54.43 8.04 16.24
CA ARG A 100 54.92 9.39 15.90
C ARG A 100 55.33 10.16 17.16
N ILE A 101 54.48 10.16 18.20
CA ILE A 101 54.76 10.84 19.48
C ILE A 101 56.00 10.26 20.15
N GLN A 102 56.15 8.93 20.19
CA GLN A 102 57.33 8.29 20.77
C GLN A 102 58.61 8.63 20.01
N MET A 103 58.56 8.68 18.68
CA MET A 103 59.66 9.10 17.84
C MET A 103 60.04 10.57 18.07
N GLN A 104 59.04 11.46 18.14
CA GLN A 104 59.24 12.88 18.44
C GLN A 104 59.88 13.09 19.81
N ASN A 105 59.42 12.38 20.85
CA ASN A 105 60.01 12.44 22.19
C ASN A 105 61.45 11.93 22.21
N SER A 106 61.74 10.83 21.53
CA SER A 106 63.09 10.27 21.41
C SER A 106 64.04 11.25 20.71
N LEU A 107 63.60 11.87 19.61
CA LEU A 107 64.38 12.88 18.88
C LEU A 107 64.57 14.15 19.71
N LYS A 108 63.54 14.62 20.43
CA LYS A 108 63.64 15.74 21.37
C LYS A 108 64.73 15.50 22.42
N ASN A 109 64.77 14.31 23.00
CA ASN A 109 65.78 13.95 24.00
C ASN A 109 67.20 13.96 23.40
N ILE A 110 67.37 13.42 22.18
CA ILE A 110 68.65 13.44 21.46
C ILE A 110 69.11 14.89 21.19
N ILE A 111 68.22 15.72 20.63
CA ILE A 111 68.52 17.12 20.31
C ILE A 111 68.91 17.87 21.59
N TYR A 112 68.15 17.67 22.66
CA TYR A 112 68.43 18.29 23.96
C TYR A 112 69.79 17.87 24.55
N SER A 113 70.12 16.56 24.50
CA SER A 113 71.41 16.08 25.00
C SER A 113 72.59 16.60 24.18
N VAL A 114 72.43 16.69 22.85
CA VAL A 114 73.44 17.25 21.96
C VAL A 114 73.64 18.73 22.25
N TYR A 115 72.55 19.49 22.42
CA TYR A 115 72.60 20.91 22.75
C TYR A 115 73.35 21.18 24.07
N LYS A 116 73.05 20.40 25.13
CA LYS A 116 73.70 20.54 26.44
C LYS A 116 75.20 20.22 26.39
N THR A 117 75.58 19.20 25.60
CA THR A 117 76.97 18.71 25.54
C THR A 117 77.85 19.57 24.61
N ARG A 118 77.27 20.17 23.57
CA ARG A 118 77.99 20.97 22.55
C ARG A 118 78.78 22.15 23.13
N ARG A 119 78.34 22.74 24.25
CA ARG A 119 79.03 23.87 24.89
C ARG A 119 80.37 23.48 25.52
N ASN A 120 80.52 22.23 25.95
CA ASN A 120 81.67 21.79 26.74
C ASN A 120 82.67 20.95 25.93
N THR A 121 82.22 20.27 24.87
CA THR A 121 83.12 19.45 24.04
C THR A 121 82.60 19.37 22.61
N SER A 122 83.42 19.81 21.65
CA SER A 122 83.09 19.66 20.22
C SER A 122 83.44 18.25 19.73
N VAL A 123 82.73 17.76 18.71
CA VAL A 123 83.05 16.47 18.07
C VAL A 123 84.50 16.46 17.55
N MET A 124 84.99 17.60 17.07
CA MET A 124 86.38 17.73 16.63
C MET A 124 87.37 17.59 17.80
N MET A 125 87.07 18.19 18.95
CA MET A 125 87.87 18.04 20.17
C MET A 125 87.86 16.58 20.68
N LEU A 126 86.75 15.86 20.55
CA LEU A 126 86.68 14.42 20.85
C LEU A 126 87.52 13.59 19.88
N ILE A 127 87.59 13.93 18.60
CA ILE A 127 88.42 13.18 17.64
C ILE A 127 89.91 13.50 17.88
N LEU A 128 90.26 14.78 18.11
CA LEU A 128 91.64 15.24 18.30
C LEU A 128 92.26 14.84 19.66
N SER A 129 91.45 14.53 20.67
CA SER A 129 91.90 14.04 21.99
C SER A 129 92.15 12.53 22.03
N SER A 130 92.15 11.85 20.89
CA SER A 130 92.41 10.40 20.82
C SER A 130 93.89 10.10 21.06
N SER A 131 94.21 9.00 21.75
CA SER A 131 95.59 8.64 22.10
C SER A 131 96.40 8.12 20.91
N ASN A 132 95.74 7.66 19.83
CA ASN A 132 96.39 7.22 18.60
C ASN A 132 95.45 7.34 17.36
N ILE A 133 96.03 7.17 16.17
CA ILE A 133 95.32 7.29 14.88
C ILE A 133 94.18 6.28 14.74
N ASN A 134 94.35 5.04 15.23
CA ASN A 134 93.32 4.00 15.16
C ASN A 134 92.11 4.35 16.00
N GLU A 135 92.32 4.89 17.21
CA GLU A 135 91.25 5.38 18.06
C GLU A 135 90.51 6.57 17.43
N ALA A 136 91.24 7.54 16.86
CA ALA A 136 90.65 8.65 16.13
C ALA A 136 89.79 8.17 14.96
N TYR A 137 90.27 7.21 14.17
CA TYR A 137 89.53 6.59 13.08
C TYR A 137 88.24 5.89 13.57
N LYS A 138 88.31 5.10 14.65
CA LYS A 138 87.13 4.47 15.26
C LYS A 138 86.10 5.51 15.73
N ARG A 139 86.53 6.62 16.35
CA ARG A 139 85.65 7.73 16.77
C ARG A 139 84.99 8.40 15.55
N ILE A 140 85.74 8.65 14.47
CA ILE A 140 85.17 9.19 13.21
C ILE A 140 84.10 8.27 12.65
N GLN A 141 84.39 6.97 12.54
CA GLN A 141 83.44 5.99 12.02
C GLN A 141 82.20 5.89 12.92
N PHE A 142 82.36 5.91 14.24
CA PHE A 142 81.25 5.94 15.19
C PHE A 142 80.34 7.16 14.98
N PHE A 143 80.91 8.37 14.88
CA PHE A 143 80.10 9.58 14.65
C PHE A 143 79.41 9.59 13.29
N LYS A 144 80.05 8.99 12.26
CA LYS A 144 79.42 8.79 10.95
C LYS A 144 78.20 7.88 11.06
N GLU A 145 78.32 6.73 11.71
CA GLU A 145 77.19 5.81 11.93
C GLU A 145 76.09 6.46 12.80
N LEU A 146 76.48 7.22 13.82
CA LEU A 146 75.53 7.93 14.67
C LEU A 146 74.72 8.98 13.87
N LYS A 147 75.39 9.78 13.03
CA LYS A 147 74.73 10.72 12.12
C LYS A 147 73.75 10.01 11.19
N ASN A 148 74.19 8.90 10.58
CA ASN A 148 73.36 8.11 9.68
C ASN A 148 72.13 7.54 10.42
N ALA A 149 72.30 7.04 11.65
CA ALA A 149 71.21 6.53 12.46
C ALA A 149 70.18 7.63 12.80
N TYR A 150 70.63 8.85 13.11
CA TYR A 150 69.73 9.97 13.37
C TYR A 150 68.99 10.43 12.11
N ASN A 151 69.67 10.54 10.97
CA ASN A 151 69.02 10.85 9.70
C ASN A 151 67.94 9.81 9.37
N LYS A 152 68.23 8.52 9.53
CA LYS A 152 67.24 7.44 9.35
C LYS A 152 66.03 7.59 10.28
N LYS A 153 66.22 7.99 11.55
CA LYS A 153 65.10 8.25 12.48
C LYS A 153 64.23 9.42 12.04
N PHE A 154 64.83 10.50 11.52
CA PHE A 154 64.08 11.62 10.96
C PHE A 154 63.31 11.24 9.70
N GLU A 155 63.93 10.47 8.81
CA GLU A 155 63.27 9.95 7.60
C GLU A 155 62.09 9.06 7.96
N LEU A 156 62.27 8.15 8.92
CA LEU A 156 61.20 7.29 9.40
C LEU A 156 60.06 8.12 10.00
N LEU A 157 60.35 9.15 10.80
CA LEU A 157 59.32 10.04 11.37
C LEU A 157 58.50 10.70 10.25
N LYS A 158 59.19 11.22 9.23
CA LYS A 158 58.53 11.84 8.07
C LYS A 158 57.68 10.85 7.29
N GLN A 159 58.13 9.60 7.14
CA GLN A 159 57.35 8.54 6.51
C GLN A 159 56.09 8.21 7.32
N THR A 160 56.21 8.06 8.64
CA THR A 160 55.09 7.83 9.56
C THR A 160 54.09 8.98 9.50
N GLU A 161 54.55 10.24 9.49
CA GLU A 161 53.69 11.43 9.34
C GLU A 161 52.93 11.43 8.01
N ASN A 162 53.59 11.08 6.91
CA ASN A 162 52.94 10.98 5.60
C ASN A 162 51.91 9.85 5.55
N GLN A 163 52.21 8.69 6.13
CA GLN A 163 51.27 7.56 6.22
C GLN A 163 50.05 7.91 7.06
N LEU A 164 50.27 8.52 8.23
CA LEU A 164 49.23 9.00 9.12
C LEU A 164 48.32 10.02 8.42
N ASN A 165 48.89 11.01 7.72
CA ASN A 165 48.11 11.99 6.98
C ASN A 165 47.23 11.34 5.90
N ARG A 166 47.77 10.36 5.15
CA ARG A 166 47.00 9.60 4.16
C ARG A 166 45.85 8.81 4.78
N LEU A 167 46.08 8.20 5.94
CA LEU A 167 45.04 7.48 6.68
C LEU A 167 43.95 8.43 7.19
N ILE A 168 44.33 9.58 7.75
CA ILE A 168 43.37 10.60 8.21
C ILE A 168 42.53 11.12 7.04
N THR A 169 43.12 11.33 5.86
CA THR A 169 42.34 11.73 4.67
C THR A 169 41.35 10.65 4.25
N GLY A 170 41.77 9.38 4.17
CA GLY A 170 40.87 8.27 3.81
C GLY A 170 39.75 8.06 4.84
N TYR A 171 40.08 8.18 6.14
CA TYR A 171 39.10 8.13 7.22
C TYR A 171 38.03 9.22 7.07
N ARG A 172 38.45 10.47 6.79
CA ARG A 172 37.51 11.59 6.58
C ARG A 172 36.58 11.38 5.39
N GLU A 173 37.09 10.80 4.30
CA GLU A 173 36.28 10.45 3.13
C GLU A 173 35.23 9.38 3.46
N LYS A 174 35.61 8.36 4.23
CA LYS A 174 34.69 7.31 4.69
C LYS A 174 33.62 7.85 5.64
N GLU A 175 33.99 8.71 6.57
CA GLU A 175 33.02 9.37 7.47
C GLU A 175 32.03 10.24 6.67
N ARG A 176 32.50 10.98 5.65
CA ARG A 176 31.60 11.71 4.73
C ARG A 176 30.64 10.76 3.99
N LYS A 177 31.17 9.66 3.43
CA LYS A 177 30.34 8.65 2.74
C LYS A 177 29.29 8.04 3.67
N LYS A 178 29.65 7.75 4.92
CA LYS A 178 28.74 7.23 5.95
C LYS A 178 27.57 8.18 6.20
N VAL A 179 27.85 9.48 6.36
CA VAL A 179 26.79 10.50 6.53
C VAL A 179 25.88 10.56 5.31
N LEU A 180 26.43 10.51 4.09
CA LEU A 180 25.63 10.50 2.86
C LEU A 180 24.73 9.25 2.76
N LEU A 181 25.26 8.08 3.07
CA LEU A 181 24.49 6.83 3.09
C LEU A 181 23.38 6.85 4.15
N MET A 182 23.66 7.41 5.33
CA MET A 182 22.64 7.58 6.38
C MET A 182 21.50 8.50 5.93
N ASN A 183 21.81 9.60 5.24
CA ASN A 183 20.79 10.50 4.69
C ASN A 183 19.97 9.81 3.60
N SER A 184 20.62 9.09 2.68
CA SER A 184 19.94 8.30 1.65
C SER A 184 19.01 7.25 2.25
N LYS A 185 19.46 6.52 3.29
CA LYS A 185 18.61 5.59 4.03
C LYS A 185 17.39 6.27 4.65
N GLN A 186 17.58 7.45 5.24
CA GLN A 186 16.48 8.21 5.84
C GLN A 186 15.43 8.63 4.81
N GLU A 187 15.86 9.07 3.62
CA GLU A 187 14.95 9.39 2.51
C GLU A 187 14.15 8.16 2.06
N GLU A 188 14.81 7.00 1.93
CA GLU A 188 14.15 5.75 1.55
C GLU A 188 13.15 5.27 2.60
N LEU A 189 13.44 5.46 3.90
CA LEU A 189 12.48 5.18 4.99
C LEU A 189 11.23 6.07 4.92
N ILE A 190 11.41 7.36 4.61
CA ILE A 190 10.28 8.29 4.43
C ILE A 190 9.42 7.87 3.23
N LYS A 191 10.04 7.49 2.11
CA LYS A 191 9.32 7.01 0.92
C LYS A 191 8.57 5.70 1.21
N LEU A 192 9.21 4.76 1.91
CA LEU A 192 8.62 3.49 2.34
C LEU A 192 7.37 3.72 3.19
N GLN A 193 7.45 4.65 4.14
CA GLN A 193 6.33 4.98 5.01
C GLN A 193 5.15 5.56 4.20
N LYS A 194 5.43 6.45 3.25
CA LYS A 194 4.41 7.02 2.36
C LYS A 194 3.73 5.95 1.49
N GLU A 195 4.49 5.01 0.93
CA GLU A 195 3.93 3.90 0.12
C GLU A 195 3.05 2.97 0.97
N LYS A 196 3.44 2.70 2.22
CA LYS A 196 2.63 1.92 3.17
C LYS A 196 1.33 2.65 3.51
N GLU A 197 1.41 3.95 3.78
CA GLU A 197 0.23 4.79 4.05
C GLU A 197 -0.71 4.84 2.85
N GLU A 198 -0.19 5.05 1.64
CA GLU A 198 -0.98 5.03 0.40
C GLU A 198 -1.71 3.69 0.23
N LYS A 199 -1.00 2.57 0.38
CA LYS A 199 -1.59 1.24 0.35
C LYS A 199 -2.72 1.09 1.39
N GLU A 200 -2.50 1.53 2.63
CA GLU A 200 -3.53 1.47 3.66
C GLU A 200 -4.76 2.32 3.33
N THR A 201 -4.57 3.51 2.75
CA THR A 201 -5.69 4.38 2.36
C THR A 201 -6.53 3.74 1.25
N ILE A 202 -5.90 3.13 0.25
CA ILE A 202 -6.59 2.40 -0.82
C ILE A 202 -7.41 1.24 -0.24
N LEU A 203 -6.81 0.44 0.65
CA LEU A 203 -7.50 -0.68 1.31
C LEU A 203 -8.69 -0.22 2.16
N LYS A 204 -8.53 0.84 2.97
CA LYS A 204 -9.61 1.39 3.80
C LYS A 204 -10.76 1.93 2.94
N ASN A 205 -10.45 2.68 1.89
CA ASN A 205 -11.44 3.27 0.98
C ASN A 205 -12.23 2.20 0.21
N LEU A 206 -11.54 1.16 -0.29
CA LEU A 206 -12.20 0.03 -0.95
C LEU A 206 -13.12 -0.74 0.00
N SER A 207 -12.64 -1.07 1.20
CA SER A 207 -13.44 -1.81 2.19
C SER A 207 -14.69 -1.04 2.61
N LYS A 208 -14.58 0.29 2.78
CA LYS A 208 -15.72 1.15 3.12
C LYS A 208 -16.76 1.18 2.00
N LYS A 209 -16.34 1.45 0.75
CA LYS A 209 -17.23 1.46 -0.42
C LYS A 209 -17.92 0.12 -0.63
N GLU A 210 -17.21 -1.00 -0.43
CA GLU A 210 -17.79 -2.34 -0.57
C GLU A 210 -18.87 -2.62 0.49
N LYS A 211 -18.63 -2.24 1.75
CA LYS A 211 -19.59 -2.43 2.85
C LYS A 211 -20.85 -1.58 2.65
N GLU A 212 -20.70 -0.30 2.32
CA GLU A 212 -21.81 0.63 2.09
C GLU A 212 -22.70 0.15 0.93
N LEU A 213 -22.09 -0.27 -0.17
CA LEU A 213 -22.86 -0.73 -1.34
C LEU A 213 -23.56 -2.07 -1.09
N LYS A 214 -22.92 -3.02 -0.41
CA LYS A 214 -23.56 -4.28 0.00
C LYS A 214 -24.77 -4.02 0.91
N ALA A 215 -24.64 -3.12 1.88
CA ALA A 215 -25.76 -2.73 2.74
C ALA A 215 -26.91 -2.09 1.96
N LEU A 216 -26.61 -1.22 1.00
CA LEU A 216 -27.61 -0.57 0.14
C LEU A 216 -28.35 -1.56 -0.76
N ILE A 217 -27.62 -2.50 -1.38
CA ILE A 217 -28.22 -3.54 -2.24
C ILE A 217 -29.14 -4.45 -1.40
N GLU A 218 -28.72 -4.88 -0.22
CA GLU A 218 -29.54 -5.71 0.66
C GLU A 218 -30.79 -4.98 1.16
N ALA A 219 -30.67 -3.70 1.53
CA ALA A 219 -31.82 -2.89 1.93
C ALA A 219 -32.85 -2.75 0.79
N ASN A 220 -32.39 -2.42 -0.42
CA ASN A 220 -33.27 -2.26 -1.58
C ASN A 220 -33.95 -3.59 -1.99
N LYS A 221 -33.22 -4.71 -1.93
CA LYS A 221 -33.80 -6.05 -2.19
C LYS A 221 -34.84 -6.47 -1.14
N LYS A 222 -34.70 -6.05 0.13
CA LYS A 222 -35.70 -6.32 1.16
C LYS A 222 -36.98 -5.52 0.90
N LEU A 223 -36.84 -4.23 0.63
CA LEU A 223 -37.97 -3.36 0.31
C LEU A 223 -38.73 -3.82 -0.94
N GLU A 224 -38.03 -4.24 -1.99
CA GLU A 224 -38.66 -4.80 -3.20
C GLU A 224 -39.50 -6.04 -2.87
N ARG A 225 -38.94 -6.99 -2.10
CA ARG A 225 -39.65 -8.20 -1.68
C ARG A 225 -40.91 -7.88 -0.87
N GLU A 226 -40.84 -6.94 0.05
CA GLU A 226 -41.99 -6.52 0.87
C GLU A 226 -43.11 -5.90 0.02
N ILE A 227 -42.76 -5.07 -0.97
CA ILE A 227 -43.74 -4.47 -1.89
C ILE A 227 -44.35 -5.54 -2.79
N GLU A 228 -43.54 -6.49 -3.29
CA GLU A 228 -44.03 -7.58 -4.13
C GLU A 228 -45.01 -8.47 -3.36
N LEU A 229 -44.75 -8.76 -2.08
CA LEU A 229 -45.67 -9.47 -1.21
C LEU A 229 -46.97 -8.69 -1.01
N LYS A 230 -46.90 -7.38 -0.73
CA LYS A 230 -48.09 -6.52 -0.58
C LYS A 230 -48.93 -6.46 -1.87
N ILE A 231 -48.30 -6.37 -3.04
CA ILE A 231 -49.00 -6.40 -4.32
C ILE A 231 -49.68 -7.76 -4.51
N LYS A 232 -49.00 -8.88 -4.23
CA LYS A 232 -49.59 -10.23 -4.30
C LYS A 232 -50.79 -10.38 -3.36
N GLU A 233 -50.71 -9.83 -2.16
CA GLU A 233 -51.83 -9.85 -1.21
C GLU A 233 -53.01 -8.99 -1.67
N ILE A 234 -52.74 -7.81 -2.23
CA ILE A 234 -53.79 -6.91 -2.76
C ILE A 234 -54.43 -7.52 -4.00
N THR A 235 -53.66 -8.10 -4.93
CA THR A 235 -54.21 -8.77 -6.11
C THR A 235 -54.98 -10.04 -5.74
N ALA A 236 -54.50 -10.83 -4.78
CA ALA A 236 -55.25 -11.99 -4.27
C ALA A 236 -56.58 -11.55 -3.63
N ARG A 237 -56.58 -10.45 -2.86
CA ARG A 237 -57.81 -9.85 -2.30
C ARG A 237 -58.73 -9.28 -3.38
N GLU A 238 -58.20 -8.61 -4.41
CA GLU A 238 -58.98 -8.10 -5.54
C GLU A 238 -59.61 -9.23 -6.36
N ILE A 239 -58.87 -10.31 -6.63
CA ILE A 239 -59.36 -11.49 -7.35
C ILE A 239 -60.42 -12.21 -6.52
N ALA A 240 -60.23 -12.35 -5.20
CA ALA A 240 -61.25 -12.92 -4.31
C ALA A 240 -62.51 -12.04 -4.20
N ALA A 241 -62.36 -10.71 -4.21
CA ALA A 241 -63.48 -9.77 -4.20
C ALA A 241 -64.21 -9.68 -5.56
N GLN A 242 -63.49 -9.83 -6.68
CA GLN A 242 -64.05 -9.92 -8.03
C GLN A 242 -64.66 -11.29 -8.31
N GLY A 243 -64.15 -12.38 -7.71
CA GLY A 243 -64.76 -13.71 -7.75
C GLY A 243 -66.18 -13.76 -7.15
N ASN A 244 -66.55 -12.77 -6.34
CA ASN A 244 -67.94 -12.59 -5.86
C ASN A 244 -68.78 -11.63 -6.72
N LYS A 245 -68.21 -10.97 -7.74
CA LYS A 245 -68.92 -10.02 -8.62
C LYS A 245 -68.93 -10.41 -10.10
N THR A 246 -68.25 -11.48 -10.52
CA THR A 246 -68.26 -12.00 -11.91
C THR A 246 -69.10 -13.27 -12.08
N ALA A 247 -70.25 -13.36 -11.40
CA ALA A 247 -71.30 -14.33 -11.75
C ALA A 247 -72.22 -13.85 -12.90
N ARG A 248 -72.03 -12.63 -13.43
CA ARG A 248 -72.82 -12.08 -14.55
C ARG A 248 -71.99 -11.19 -15.49
N MET A 249 -71.11 -11.80 -16.27
CA MET A 249 -70.81 -11.29 -17.61
C MET A 249 -71.10 -12.41 -18.61
N ASN A 250 -71.89 -12.07 -19.63
CA ASN A 250 -72.39 -13.00 -20.63
C ASN A 250 -71.24 -13.47 -21.53
N LEU A 251 -70.56 -14.53 -21.10
CA LEU A 251 -69.66 -15.30 -21.95
C LEU A 251 -70.48 -15.98 -23.05
N THR A 252 -69.99 -15.89 -24.29
CA THR A 252 -70.56 -16.63 -25.41
C THR A 252 -70.47 -18.15 -25.15
N PRO A 253 -71.32 -18.99 -25.75
CA PRO A 253 -71.29 -20.44 -25.55
C PRO A 253 -69.90 -21.05 -25.84
N ALA A 254 -69.12 -20.45 -26.74
CA ALA A 254 -67.77 -20.87 -27.08
C ALA A 254 -66.76 -20.64 -25.93
N GLU A 255 -66.85 -19.51 -25.21
CA GLU A 255 -65.91 -19.16 -24.13
C GLU A 255 -66.19 -19.94 -22.83
N LYS A 256 -67.45 -20.32 -22.60
CA LYS A 256 -67.84 -21.19 -21.47
C LYS A 256 -67.29 -22.62 -21.58
N VAL A 257 -67.15 -23.14 -22.80
CA VAL A 257 -66.55 -24.46 -23.05
C VAL A 257 -65.04 -24.40 -22.92
N LEU A 258 -64.41 -23.29 -23.36
CA LEU A 258 -62.97 -23.09 -23.27
C LEU A 258 -62.47 -22.98 -21.81
N SER A 259 -63.28 -22.38 -20.93
CA SER A 259 -62.93 -22.13 -19.54
C SER A 259 -63.08 -23.34 -18.60
N LYS A 260 -63.89 -24.34 -18.95
CA LYS A 260 -64.19 -25.45 -18.02
C LYS A 260 -63.09 -26.49 -17.90
N ASP A 261 -62.23 -26.65 -18.91
CA ASP A 261 -61.09 -27.57 -18.85
C ASP A 261 -59.90 -27.01 -19.63
N PHE A 262 -59.22 -26.01 -19.07
CA PHE A 262 -58.00 -25.43 -19.64
C PHE A 262 -56.93 -26.50 -19.93
N GLN A 263 -56.92 -27.57 -19.13
CA GLN A 263 -56.02 -28.72 -19.28
C GLN A 263 -56.36 -29.60 -20.50
N ALA A 264 -57.65 -29.75 -20.83
CA ALA A 264 -58.11 -30.52 -22.01
C ALA A 264 -57.92 -29.75 -23.33
N ASN A 265 -57.76 -28.43 -23.26
CA ASN A 265 -57.56 -27.54 -24.41
C ASN A 265 -56.08 -27.26 -24.74
N ARG A 266 -55.14 -27.96 -24.10
CA ARG A 266 -53.70 -27.85 -24.41
C ARG A 266 -53.45 -28.08 -25.91
N GLY A 267 -52.92 -27.07 -26.60
CA GLY A 267 -52.62 -27.12 -28.04
C GLY A 267 -53.81 -26.84 -28.97
N LYS A 268 -55.02 -26.63 -28.44
CA LYS A 268 -56.22 -26.24 -29.21
C LYS A 268 -56.65 -24.79 -28.95
N LEU A 269 -55.87 -24.06 -28.16
CA LEU A 269 -56.12 -22.66 -27.87
C LEU A 269 -55.82 -21.81 -29.11
N PRO A 270 -56.72 -20.88 -29.50
CA PRO A 270 -56.47 -19.99 -30.61
C PRO A 270 -55.27 -19.09 -30.33
N TRP A 271 -54.51 -18.77 -31.38
CA TRP A 271 -53.39 -17.83 -31.27
C TRP A 271 -53.92 -16.45 -30.85
N PRO A 272 -53.30 -15.77 -29.86
CA PRO A 272 -53.88 -14.57 -29.25
C PRO A 272 -53.87 -13.33 -30.16
N VAL A 273 -53.12 -13.35 -31.27
CA VAL A 273 -53.02 -12.24 -32.24
C VAL A 273 -53.17 -12.75 -33.66
N VAL A 274 -53.63 -11.90 -34.59
CA VAL A 274 -53.84 -12.30 -36.00
C VAL A 274 -52.51 -12.43 -36.77
N LYS A 275 -51.53 -11.58 -36.46
CA LYS A 275 -50.15 -11.62 -36.98
C LYS A 275 -49.19 -11.16 -35.89
N GLY A 276 -48.12 -11.93 -35.66
CA GLY A 276 -47.07 -11.56 -34.70
C GLY A 276 -46.00 -12.63 -34.57
N ILE A 277 -44.81 -12.23 -34.11
CA ILE A 277 -43.64 -13.10 -33.95
C ILE A 277 -43.34 -13.23 -32.45
N VAL A 278 -43.07 -14.44 -31.97
CA VAL A 278 -42.64 -14.66 -30.57
C VAL A 278 -41.22 -14.11 -30.41
N VAL A 279 -41.09 -13.05 -29.61
CA VAL A 279 -39.81 -12.38 -29.32
C VAL A 279 -39.26 -12.72 -27.93
N GLY A 280 -40.10 -13.23 -27.04
CA GLY A 280 -39.72 -13.71 -25.71
C GLY A 280 -40.33 -15.07 -25.41
N HIS A 281 -39.50 -16.04 -25.00
CA HIS A 281 -39.94 -17.39 -24.68
C HIS A 281 -40.18 -17.56 -23.18
N PHE A 282 -41.09 -18.46 -22.83
CA PHE A 282 -41.36 -18.83 -21.44
C PHE A 282 -40.13 -19.46 -20.77
N GLY A 283 -39.89 -19.09 -19.52
CA GLY A 283 -38.78 -19.58 -18.70
C GLY A 283 -37.57 -18.66 -18.68
N LYS A 284 -36.45 -19.19 -18.18
CA LYS A 284 -35.20 -18.45 -18.05
C LYS A 284 -34.47 -18.38 -19.39
N HIS A 285 -34.28 -17.18 -19.92
CA HIS A 285 -33.49 -16.95 -21.13
C HIS A 285 -32.56 -15.76 -20.93
N GLU A 286 -31.47 -15.73 -21.70
CA GLU A 286 -30.54 -14.60 -21.66
C GLU A 286 -31.20 -13.35 -22.26
N HIS A 287 -30.94 -12.20 -21.64
CA HIS A 287 -31.42 -10.93 -22.15
C HIS A 287 -30.79 -10.63 -23.52
N PRO A 288 -31.58 -10.33 -24.57
CA PRO A 288 -31.10 -10.29 -25.97
C PRO A 288 -29.99 -9.26 -26.22
N VAL A 289 -29.87 -8.22 -25.38
CA VAL A 289 -28.86 -7.16 -25.50
C VAL A 289 -27.76 -7.25 -24.42
N LEU A 290 -28.00 -7.97 -23.31
CA LEU A 290 -27.12 -7.98 -22.14
C LEU A 290 -26.66 -9.41 -21.83
N LYS A 291 -25.50 -9.79 -22.38
CA LYS A 291 -24.91 -11.12 -22.20
C LYS A 291 -24.65 -11.41 -20.71
N GLY A 292 -25.05 -12.59 -20.23
CA GLY A 292 -24.83 -13.06 -18.86
C GLY A 292 -25.92 -12.70 -17.84
N ILE A 293 -26.99 -12.00 -18.23
CA ILE A 293 -28.14 -11.72 -17.37
C ILE A 293 -29.31 -12.62 -17.78
N MET A 294 -29.73 -13.50 -16.86
CA MET A 294 -30.86 -14.41 -17.06
C MET A 294 -32.17 -13.72 -16.66
N VAL A 295 -33.09 -13.59 -17.60
CA VAL A 295 -34.44 -13.06 -17.39
C VAL A 295 -35.40 -14.24 -17.25
N ASN A 296 -36.22 -14.25 -16.20
CA ASN A 296 -37.26 -15.26 -16.02
C ASN A 296 -38.61 -14.73 -16.52
N ASN A 297 -39.07 -15.22 -17.66
CA ASN A 297 -40.36 -14.84 -18.23
C ASN A 297 -41.44 -15.86 -17.86
N ASN A 298 -42.52 -15.38 -17.25
CA ASN A 298 -43.66 -16.20 -16.83
C ASN A 298 -44.71 -16.38 -17.94
N GLY A 299 -44.44 -15.91 -19.16
CA GLY A 299 -45.28 -16.06 -20.34
C GLY A 299 -44.47 -16.06 -21.65
N ILE A 300 -45.14 -15.78 -22.77
CA ILE A 300 -44.51 -15.50 -24.07
C ILE A 300 -44.82 -14.07 -24.47
N ASP A 301 -43.83 -13.38 -25.05
CA ASP A 301 -43.99 -12.03 -25.58
C ASP A 301 -44.10 -12.12 -27.11
N ILE A 302 -45.17 -11.57 -27.67
CA ILE A 302 -45.45 -11.60 -29.10
C ILE A 302 -45.39 -10.17 -29.63
N ALA A 303 -44.43 -9.88 -30.50
CA ALA A 303 -44.33 -8.61 -31.19
C ALA A 303 -45.35 -8.56 -32.34
N THR A 304 -46.10 -7.47 -32.44
CA THR A 304 -47.09 -7.25 -33.52
C THR A 304 -46.68 -6.04 -34.36
N GLU A 305 -47.29 -5.83 -35.53
CA GLU A 305 -46.90 -4.77 -36.48
C GLU A 305 -47.18 -3.34 -35.96
N ASN A 306 -47.91 -3.19 -34.85
CA ASN A 306 -48.18 -1.91 -34.18
C ASN A 306 -47.66 -1.94 -32.74
N ALA A 307 -46.57 -1.17 -32.51
CA ALA A 307 -45.82 -0.92 -31.27
C ALA A 307 -44.81 -2.00 -30.86
#